data_AF-G2Q492-F1
#
_entry.id   AF-G2Q492-F1
#
_cell.length_a   1.000
_cell.length_b   1.000
_cell.length_c   1.000
_cell.angle_alpha   90.00
_cell.angle_beta   90.00
_cell.angle_gamma   90.00
#
_symmetry.space_group_name_H-M   'P 1'
#
loop_
_entity.id
_entity.type
_entity.pdbx_description
1 polymer ?
#
loop_
_entity_poly.entity_id
_entity_poly.type
_entity_poly.pdbx_seq_one_letter_code
_entity_poly.pdbx_strand_id
1 'polypeptide(L)'
;ADANRTGALKKPTEIRVLDALRRIFIVNNAPLPPSPLQHHWIVDCYGHEYIESTGGNAAGRDWAMYHSVSYWKLCNGQSVGTHWVTQGALPPTAIVGRMARQVLSTLQFLYTAGPRPLYHRDAHLGNVWIHWPSASSANPANHDDDKGDDAAALPLPDFYLGDFGEAAFDDD
;
A
#
# COMPACT_ATOMS: atom_id res chain seq x y z
N ALA A 1 -11.54 -26.97 25.91
CA ALA A 1 -12.39 -27.37 24.77
C ALA A 1 -12.94 -26.10 24.16
N ASP A 2 -12.43 -25.68 23.00
CA ASP A 2 -13.11 -24.80 22.02
C ASP A 2 -12.20 -24.33 20.86
N ALA A 3 -11.11 -25.06 20.56
CA ALA A 3 -10.31 -24.82 19.36
C ALA A 3 -11.03 -25.23 18.04
N ASN A 4 -12.26 -25.75 18.12
CA ASN A 4 -13.00 -26.32 16.99
C ASN A 4 -14.29 -25.55 16.61
N ARG A 5 -14.62 -24.43 17.28
CA ARG A 5 -15.81 -23.61 16.95
C ARG A 5 -15.52 -22.37 16.11
N THR A 6 -14.25 -21.98 15.97
CA THR A 6 -13.82 -21.01 14.96
C THR A 6 -13.64 -21.76 13.65
N GLY A 7 -14.68 -21.83 12.80
CA GLY A 7 -14.42 -22.04 11.37
C GLY A 7 -13.38 -21.00 10.97
N ALA A 8 -12.17 -21.45 10.62
CA ALA A 8 -10.96 -20.62 10.61
C ALA A 8 -11.25 -19.27 9.95
N LEU A 9 -11.28 -18.19 10.74
CA LEU A 9 -11.64 -16.87 10.24
C LEU A 9 -10.71 -16.53 9.07
N LYS A 10 -11.29 -16.47 7.88
CA LYS A 10 -10.52 -16.30 6.65
C LYS A 10 -10.07 -14.85 6.56
N LYS A 11 -8.75 -14.65 6.48
CA LYS A 11 -8.16 -13.32 6.24
C LYS A 11 -8.85 -12.61 5.06
N PRO A 12 -9.05 -11.28 5.14
CA PRO A 12 -9.53 -10.51 4.00
C PRO A 12 -8.68 -10.72 2.74
N THR A 13 -9.28 -10.61 1.56
CA THR A 13 -8.61 -10.79 0.26
C THR A 13 -7.35 -9.94 0.16
N GLU A 14 -7.48 -8.65 0.49
CA GLU A 14 -6.37 -7.69 0.49
C GLU A 14 -5.13 -8.20 1.24
N ILE A 15 -5.33 -8.67 2.49
CA ILE A 15 -4.24 -9.17 3.33
C ILE A 15 -3.61 -10.43 2.72
N ARG A 16 -4.44 -11.32 2.15
CA ARG A 16 -3.95 -12.56 1.50
C ARG A 16 -3.11 -12.24 0.26
N VAL A 17 -3.52 -11.25 -0.53
CA VAL A 17 -2.78 -10.78 -1.71
C VAL A 17 -1.46 -10.15 -1.31
N LEU A 18 -1.45 -9.28 -0.30
CA LEU A 18 -0.22 -8.66 0.20
C LEU A 18 0.73 -9.69 0.82
N ASP A 19 0.22 -10.69 1.56
CA ASP A 19 1.01 -11.82 2.07
C ASP A 19 1.64 -12.63 0.91
N ALA A 20 0.93 -12.80 -0.20
CA ALA A 20 1.46 -13.47 -1.40
C ALA A 20 2.55 -12.63 -2.08
N LEU A 21 2.35 -11.32 -2.22
CA LEU A 21 3.35 -10.40 -2.76
C LEU A 21 4.62 -10.38 -1.91
N ARG A 22 4.49 -10.38 -0.58
CA ARG A 22 5.64 -10.49 0.37
C ARG A 22 6.48 -11.73 0.16
N ARG A 23 5.87 -12.85 -0.20
CA ARG A 23 6.62 -14.08 -0.51
C ARG A 23 7.39 -13.96 -1.82
N ILE A 24 6.90 -13.20 -2.80
CA ILE A 24 7.64 -12.89 -4.02
C ILE A 24 8.88 -12.05 -3.69
N PHE A 25 8.78 -11.16 -2.69
CA PHE A 25 9.88 -10.32 -2.23
C PHE A 25 10.97 -11.04 -1.42
N ILE A 26 10.68 -12.27 -0.94
CA ILE A 26 11.61 -13.06 -0.13
C ILE A 26 12.03 -14.28 -0.94
N VAL A 27 13.17 -14.19 -1.61
CA VAL A 27 13.83 -15.34 -2.25
C VAL A 27 14.89 -15.87 -1.28
N ASN A 28 14.77 -17.14 -0.86
CA ASN A 28 15.73 -17.80 0.04
C ASN A 28 16.00 -17.05 1.37
N ASN A 29 14.96 -16.54 2.03
CA ASN A 29 15.07 -15.76 3.28
C ASN A 29 15.93 -14.48 3.19
N ALA A 30 16.26 -14.03 1.98
CA ALA A 30 16.93 -12.76 1.73
C ALA A 30 15.94 -11.80 1.05
N PRO A 31 15.90 -10.52 1.45
CA PRO A 31 15.23 -9.49 0.66
C PRO A 31 15.89 -9.47 -0.72
N LEU A 32 15.09 -9.37 -1.79
CA LEU A 32 15.63 -9.08 -3.12
C LEU A 32 16.53 -7.83 -3.03
N PRO A 33 17.74 -7.83 -3.64
CA PRO A 33 18.58 -6.64 -3.65
C PRO A 33 17.78 -5.49 -4.27
N PRO A 34 17.79 -4.29 -3.69
CA PRO A 34 17.00 -3.18 -4.20
C PRO A 34 17.49 -2.82 -5.61
N SER A 35 16.81 -3.31 -6.64
CA SER A 35 16.94 -2.72 -7.97
C SER A 35 16.36 -1.30 -7.89
N PRO A 36 16.94 -0.32 -8.61
CA PRO A 36 16.35 1.02 -8.75
C PRO A 36 14.91 1.00 -9.30
N LEU A 37 14.50 -0.12 -9.92
CA LEU A 37 13.15 -0.40 -10.42
C LEU A 37 12.25 -1.14 -9.40
N GLN A 38 12.77 -1.52 -8.23
CA GLN A 38 12.11 -2.34 -7.21
C GLN A 38 11.69 -1.58 -5.94
N HIS A 39 11.69 -0.24 -5.96
CA HIS A 39 10.88 0.47 -4.98
C HIS A 39 9.42 0.29 -5.37
N HIS A 40 8.75 -0.65 -4.70
CA HIS A 40 7.33 -0.90 -4.90
C HIS A 40 6.54 0.10 -4.08
N TRP A 41 5.80 0.94 -4.78
CA TRP A 41 4.99 1.97 -4.15
C TRP A 41 3.63 1.36 -3.83
N ILE A 42 3.63 0.42 -2.89
CA ILE A 42 2.44 -0.23 -2.33
C ILE A 42 2.28 0.24 -0.89
N VAL A 43 1.05 0.49 -0.44
CA VAL A 43 0.78 0.81 0.97
C VAL A 43 1.05 -0.44 1.82
N ASP A 44 2.03 -0.37 2.72
CA ASP A 44 2.39 -1.51 3.56
C ASP A 44 1.33 -1.83 4.62
N CYS A 45 0.98 -3.11 4.77
CA CYS A 45 0.16 -3.61 5.88
C CYS A 45 1.03 -4.25 6.97
N TYR A 46 1.34 -3.54 8.06
CA TYR A 46 2.26 -4.04 9.09
C TYR A 46 1.69 -5.14 9.98
N GLY A 47 0.37 -5.29 10.04
CA GLY A 47 -0.25 -6.31 10.86
C GLY A 47 -1.74 -6.49 10.55
N HIS A 48 -2.26 -7.65 10.94
CA HIS A 48 -3.67 -7.99 10.87
C HIS A 48 -4.02 -8.92 12.02
N GLU A 49 -5.14 -8.66 12.69
CA GLU A 49 -5.64 -9.49 13.78
C GLU A 49 -7.18 -9.53 13.82
N TYR A 50 -7.71 -10.51 14.55
CA TYR A 50 -9.13 -10.59 14.90
C TYR A 50 -9.32 -10.28 16.37
N ILE A 51 -10.13 -9.29 16.68
CA ILE A 51 -10.42 -8.86 18.05
C ILE A 51 -11.85 -9.26 18.41
N GLU A 52 -12.04 -9.95 19.52
CA GLU A 52 -13.37 -10.32 20.00
C GLU A 52 -14.13 -9.08 20.52
N SER A 53 -15.40 -8.96 20.12
CA SER A 53 -16.29 -7.87 20.54
C SER A 53 -16.73 -8.09 21.98
N THR A 54 -16.41 -7.13 22.85
CA THR A 54 -16.82 -7.16 24.27
C THR A 54 -18.34 -7.09 24.49
N GLY A 55 -19.09 -6.64 23.47
CA GLY A 55 -20.55 -6.48 23.52
C GLY A 55 -21.39 -7.68 23.06
N GLY A 56 -20.78 -8.76 22.54
CA GLY A 56 -21.51 -9.92 22.01
C GLY A 56 -22.34 -10.65 23.06
N ASN A 57 -21.82 -10.73 24.29
CA ASN A 57 -22.48 -11.39 25.43
C ASN A 57 -23.59 -10.56 26.08
N ALA A 58 -23.71 -9.27 25.78
CA ALA A 58 -24.69 -8.37 26.42
C ALA A 58 -26.10 -8.48 25.82
N ALA A 59 -26.25 -9.05 24.62
CA ALA A 59 -27.52 -9.13 23.88
C ALA A 59 -28.13 -10.54 23.83
N GLY A 60 -27.65 -11.48 24.65
CA GLY A 60 -28.15 -12.87 24.65
C GLY A 60 -27.88 -13.63 23.34
N ARG A 61 -26.83 -13.25 22.61
CA ARG A 61 -26.40 -13.96 21.39
C ARG A 61 -25.31 -14.97 21.76
N ASP A 62 -25.55 -16.25 21.49
CA ASP A 62 -24.65 -17.38 21.80
C ASP A 62 -23.40 -17.47 20.91
N TRP A 63 -23.06 -16.42 20.16
CA TRP A 63 -21.95 -16.43 19.21
C TRP A 63 -21.02 -15.24 19.45
N ALA A 64 -19.72 -15.55 19.58
CA ALA A 64 -18.66 -14.56 19.65
C ALA A 64 -18.62 -13.75 18.34
N MET A 65 -18.71 -12.43 18.47
CA MET A 65 -18.48 -11.49 17.36
C MET A 65 -16.99 -11.18 17.31
N TYR A 66 -16.36 -11.32 16.14
CA TYR A 66 -14.98 -10.90 15.92
C TYR A 66 -14.92 -9.73 14.93
N HIS A 67 -14.06 -8.76 15.22
CA HIS A 67 -13.71 -7.65 14.35
C HIS A 67 -12.39 -7.95 13.65
N SER A 68 -12.35 -7.78 12.33
CA SER A 68 -11.09 -7.84 11.57
C SER A 68 -10.42 -6.47 11.61
N VAL A 69 -9.18 -6.41 12.10
CA VAL A 69 -8.41 -5.17 12.23
C VAL A 69 -7.10 -5.30 11.47
N SER A 70 -6.76 -4.32 10.65
CA SER A 70 -5.50 -4.25 9.90
C SER A 70 -4.80 -2.92 10.14
N TYR A 71 -3.46 -2.97 10.19
CA TYR A 71 -2.59 -1.83 10.48
C TYR A 71 -1.80 -1.47 9.23
N TRP A 72 -1.85 -0.21 8.83
CA TRP A 72 -1.35 0.25 7.53
C TRP A 72 -0.35 1.38 7.66
N LYS A 73 0.51 1.53 6.65
CA LYS A 73 1.34 2.72 6.46
C LYS A 73 0.49 3.98 6.45
N LEU A 74 0.86 4.92 7.31
CA LEU A 74 0.26 6.24 7.31
C LEU A 74 0.80 7.07 6.14
N CYS A 75 -0.06 7.32 5.15
CA CYS A 75 0.19 8.27 4.07
C CYS A 75 -0.40 9.63 4.49
N ASN A 76 0.47 10.61 4.74
CA ASN A 76 0.11 11.90 5.36
C ASN A 76 -0.51 12.93 4.39
N GLY A 77 -0.73 12.57 3.13
CA GLY A 77 -1.24 13.47 2.09
C GLY A 77 -2.63 13.14 1.55
N GLN A 78 -3.37 12.20 2.16
CA GLN A 78 -4.65 11.66 1.65
C GLN A 78 -4.49 10.90 0.32
N SER A 79 -5.60 10.49 -0.29
CA SER A 79 -5.59 9.98 -1.66
C SER A 79 -5.52 11.12 -2.68
N VAL A 80 -5.02 10.82 -3.87
CA VAL A 80 -4.98 11.75 -5.02
C VAL A 80 -6.39 12.24 -5.36
N GLY A 81 -7.37 11.34 -5.29
CA GLY A 81 -8.79 11.65 -5.48
C GLY A 81 -9.27 12.72 -4.51
N THR A 82 -9.02 12.56 -3.21
CA THR A 82 -9.45 13.54 -2.21
C THR A 82 -8.64 14.83 -2.27
N HIS A 83 -7.33 14.75 -2.45
CA HIS A 83 -6.44 15.91 -2.35
C HIS A 83 -6.57 16.87 -3.54
N TRP A 84 -6.68 16.35 -4.77
CA TRP A 84 -6.76 17.19 -5.97
C TRP A 84 -8.10 17.11 -6.69
N VAL A 85 -8.66 15.91 -6.89
CA VAL A 85 -9.86 15.75 -7.73
C VAL A 85 -11.09 16.36 -7.06
N THR A 86 -11.37 15.99 -5.81
CA THR A 86 -12.51 16.53 -5.06
C THR A 86 -12.40 18.03 -4.84
N GLN A 87 -11.19 18.56 -4.72
CA GLN A 87 -10.93 19.98 -4.48
C GLN A 87 -10.91 20.81 -5.78
N GLY A 88 -10.99 20.17 -6.96
CA GLY A 88 -10.89 20.86 -8.25
C GLY A 88 -9.53 21.49 -8.52
N ALA A 89 -8.48 21.01 -7.84
CA ALA A 89 -7.12 21.52 -7.96
C ALA A 89 -6.31 20.68 -8.96
N LEU A 90 -5.48 21.34 -9.77
CA LEU A 90 -4.57 20.66 -10.69
C LEU A 90 -3.18 20.53 -10.07
N PRO A 91 -2.63 19.31 -9.93
CA PRO A 91 -1.26 19.14 -9.46
C PRO A 91 -0.25 19.70 -10.46
N PRO A 92 0.88 20.26 -9.99
CA PRO A 92 2.02 20.61 -10.85
C PRO A 92 2.49 19.43 -11.71
N THR A 93 2.96 19.70 -12.94
CA THR A 93 3.40 18.67 -13.89
C THR A 93 4.46 17.72 -13.32
N ALA A 94 5.40 18.24 -12.52
CA ALA A 94 6.42 17.41 -11.89
C ALA A 94 5.83 16.37 -10.91
N ILE A 95 4.77 16.74 -10.20
CA ILE A 95 4.03 15.86 -9.29
C ILE A 95 3.29 14.78 -10.10
N VAL A 96 2.63 15.17 -11.19
CA VAL A 96 1.97 14.21 -12.10
C VAL A 96 2.96 13.22 -12.69
N GLY A 97 4.12 13.70 -13.16
CA GLY A 97 5.18 12.85 -13.70
C GLY A 97 5.70 11.85 -12.68
N ARG A 98 5.91 12.27 -11.43
CA ARG A 98 6.33 11.38 -10.33
C ARG A 98 5.26 10.34 -10.00
N MET A 99 4.00 10.75 -9.87
CA MET A 99 2.86 9.86 -9.64
C MET A 99 2.75 8.80 -10.74
N ALA A 100 2.75 9.23 -12.00
CA ALA A 100 2.64 8.33 -13.14
C ALA A 100 3.78 7.30 -13.14
N ARG A 101 5.02 7.74 -12.94
CA ARG A 101 6.18 6.84 -12.83
C ARG A 101 5.99 5.80 -11.72
N GLN A 102 5.67 6.23 -10.51
CA GLN A 102 5.56 5.35 -9.35
C GLN A 102 4.41 4.35 -9.48
N VAL A 103 3.23 4.81 -9.90
CA VAL A 103 2.05 3.95 -10.09
C VAL A 103 2.27 2.96 -11.24
N LEU A 104 2.79 3.41 -12.39
CA LEU A 104 3.05 2.51 -13.52
C LEU A 104 4.15 1.49 -13.20
N SER A 105 5.21 1.88 -12.49
CA SER A 105 6.23 0.94 -12.02
C SER A 105 5.64 -0.10 -11.05
N THR A 106 4.75 0.31 -10.15
CA THR A 106 4.03 -0.63 -9.27
C THR A 106 3.16 -1.58 -10.07
N LEU A 107 2.36 -1.09 -11.03
CA LEU A 107 1.51 -1.95 -11.87
C LEU A 107 2.33 -2.94 -12.71
N GLN A 108 3.39 -2.46 -13.37
CA GLN A 108 4.31 -3.32 -14.11
C GLN A 108 4.87 -4.43 -13.22
N PHE A 109 5.25 -4.09 -11.99
CA PHE A 109 5.71 -5.08 -11.03
C PHE A 109 4.63 -6.12 -10.71
N LEU A 110 3.39 -5.71 -10.40
CA LEU A 110 2.30 -6.65 -10.10
C LEU A 110 2.09 -7.66 -11.25
N TYR A 111 2.29 -7.22 -12.50
CA TYR A 111 2.13 -8.07 -13.68
C TYR A 111 3.32 -8.98 -13.98
N THR A 112 4.53 -8.68 -13.47
CA THR A 112 5.75 -9.34 -13.95
C THR A 112 6.61 -10.00 -12.86
N ALA A 113 6.36 -9.70 -11.59
CA ALA A 113 7.23 -10.14 -10.50
C ALA A 113 7.04 -11.59 -10.07
N GLY A 114 5.81 -12.08 -10.19
CA GLY A 114 5.44 -13.42 -9.80
C GLY A 114 5.40 -14.39 -10.98
N PRO A 115 5.24 -15.69 -10.71
CA PRO A 115 4.98 -16.70 -11.75
C PRO A 115 3.63 -16.48 -12.45
N ARG A 116 2.74 -15.66 -11.86
CA ARG A 116 1.44 -15.27 -12.40
C ARG A 116 1.24 -13.77 -12.20
N PRO A 117 0.63 -13.07 -13.17
CA PRO A 117 0.32 -11.65 -13.01
C PRO A 117 -0.76 -11.45 -11.95
N LEU A 118 -0.63 -10.38 -11.17
CA LEU A 118 -1.62 -9.90 -10.23
C LEU A 118 -2.27 -8.63 -10.78
N TYR A 119 -3.59 -8.61 -10.88
CA TYR A 119 -4.35 -7.44 -11.28
C TYR A 119 -4.95 -6.75 -10.05
N HIS A 120 -4.79 -5.43 -9.97
CA HIS A 120 -5.38 -4.65 -8.88
C HIS A 120 -6.91 -4.61 -8.95
N ARG A 121 -7.47 -4.63 -10.17
CA ARG A 121 -8.91 -4.56 -10.53
C ARG A 121 -9.67 -3.30 -10.09
N ASP A 122 -9.16 -2.54 -9.11
CA ASP A 122 -9.74 -1.27 -8.66
C ASP A 122 -8.71 -0.12 -8.59
N ALA A 123 -7.90 0.02 -9.64
CA ALA A 123 -6.89 1.08 -9.70
C ALA A 123 -7.52 2.40 -10.18
N HIS A 124 -7.78 3.30 -9.24
CA HIS A 124 -8.24 4.67 -9.49
C HIS A 124 -7.59 5.67 -8.53
N LEU A 125 -7.76 6.97 -8.77
CA LEU A 125 -7.08 8.02 -7.99
C LEU A 125 -7.47 8.05 -6.50
N GLY A 126 -8.59 7.43 -6.13
CA GLY A 126 -9.00 7.26 -4.72
C GLY A 126 -8.15 6.24 -3.97
N ASN A 127 -7.53 5.30 -4.70
CA ASN A 127 -6.68 4.23 -4.17
C ASN A 127 -5.18 4.51 -4.37
N VAL A 128 -4.84 5.73 -4.80
CA VAL A 128 -3.45 6.23 -4.85
C VAL A 128 -3.23 7.20 -3.70
N TRP A 129 -2.36 6.84 -2.77
CA TRP A 129 -2.08 7.56 -1.53
C TRP A 129 -0.82 8.41 -1.63
N ILE A 130 -0.89 9.62 -1.09
CA ILE A 130 0.19 10.61 -1.10
C ILE A 130 0.94 10.55 0.22
N HIS A 131 2.27 10.47 0.16
CA HIS A 131 3.14 10.62 1.31
C HIS A 131 4.18 11.70 1.04
N TRP A 132 4.15 12.77 1.83
CA TRP A 132 5.14 13.83 1.83
C TRP A 132 6.33 13.39 2.69
N PRO A 133 7.51 13.14 2.08
CA PRO A 133 8.69 12.81 2.86
C PRO A 133 9.08 13.98 3.75
N SER A 134 9.64 13.68 4.92
CA SER A 134 10.20 14.71 5.78
C SER A 134 11.37 15.39 5.07
N ALA A 135 11.54 16.70 5.25
CA ALA A 135 12.70 17.45 4.76
C ALA A 135 14.03 16.84 5.24
N SER A 136 14.03 16.12 6.38
CA SER A 136 15.19 15.40 6.92
C SER A 136 15.44 14.02 6.28
N SER A 137 14.50 13.51 5.47
CA SER A 137 14.53 12.17 4.85
C SER A 137 14.72 12.20 3.33
N ALA A 138 14.92 13.37 2.74
CA ALA A 138 15.21 13.50 1.32
C ALA A 138 16.52 12.74 1.00
N ASN A 139 16.39 11.67 0.22
CA ASN A 139 17.48 10.80 -0.17
C ASN A 139 18.54 11.61 -0.95
N PRO A 140 19.81 11.71 -0.47
CA PRO A 140 20.83 12.53 -1.12
C PRO A 140 21.33 11.95 -2.46
N ALA A 141 20.85 10.77 -2.86
CA ALA A 141 21.32 10.04 -4.05
C ALA A 141 20.95 10.67 -5.41
N ASN A 142 20.28 11.82 -5.45
CA ASN A 142 20.03 12.58 -6.68
C ASN A 142 20.78 13.93 -6.73
N HIS A 143 21.75 14.15 -5.82
CA HIS A 143 22.50 15.39 -5.77
C HIS A 143 23.81 15.27 -6.56
N ASP A 144 23.70 15.08 -7.89
CA ASP A 144 24.83 15.34 -8.78
C ASP A 144 24.97 16.86 -8.90
N ASP A 145 26.04 17.39 -8.29
CA ASP A 145 26.67 18.69 -8.51
C ASP A 145 25.75 19.85 -8.96
N ASP A 146 25.16 20.57 -8.01
CA ASP A 146 24.94 22.00 -8.24
C ASP A 146 25.17 22.81 -6.97
N LYS A 147 26.05 23.81 -7.10
CA LYS A 147 26.40 24.78 -6.06
C LYS A 147 25.55 26.02 -6.30
N GLY A 148 24.59 26.30 -5.42
CA GLY A 148 24.02 27.64 -5.35
C GLY A 148 22.64 27.67 -4.69
N ASP A 149 22.55 28.36 -3.55
CA ASP A 149 21.50 29.32 -3.15
C ASP A 149 20.01 29.12 -3.54
N ASP A 150 19.55 27.92 -3.80
CA ASP A 150 18.11 27.65 -3.96
C ASP A 150 17.51 27.14 -2.65
N ALA A 151 16.54 27.90 -2.14
CA ALA A 151 15.69 27.54 -1.01
C ALA A 151 15.35 26.04 -1.09
N ALA A 152 15.85 25.25 -0.13
CA ALA A 152 15.77 23.79 -0.11
C ALA A 152 14.45 23.29 -0.70
N ALA A 153 14.49 22.87 -1.98
CA ALA A 153 13.29 22.51 -2.71
C ALA A 153 12.56 21.43 -1.92
N LEU A 154 11.33 21.72 -1.50
CA LEU A 154 10.54 20.76 -0.73
C LEU A 154 10.50 19.44 -1.52
N PRO A 155 10.84 18.31 -0.89
CA PRO A 155 10.94 17.06 -1.62
C PRO A 155 9.58 16.71 -2.23
N LEU A 156 9.59 16.29 -3.49
CA LEU A 156 8.38 15.85 -4.19
C LEU A 156 7.72 14.68 -3.42
N PRO A 157 6.38 14.60 -3.40
CA PRO A 157 5.68 13.54 -2.69
C PRO A 157 5.89 12.17 -3.35
N ASP A 158 5.74 11.13 -2.55
CA ASP A 158 5.65 9.75 -3.01
C ASP A 158 4.19 9.29 -3.12
N PHE A 159 3.94 8.41 -4.07
CA PHE A 159 2.62 7.92 -4.45
C PHE A 159 2.55 6.41 -4.32
N TYR A 160 1.70 5.91 -3.41
CA TYR A 160 1.54 4.50 -3.11
C TYR A 160 0.19 4.01 -3.58
N LEU A 161 0.15 2.89 -4.29
CA LEU A 161 -1.07 2.17 -4.61
C LEU A 161 -1.54 1.36 -3.39
N GLY A 162 -2.80 1.48 -3.01
CA GLY A 162 -3.41 0.76 -1.89
C GLY A 162 -4.79 0.23 -2.26
N ASP A 163 -5.48 -0.36 -1.28
CA ASP A 163 -6.78 -1.03 -1.45
C ASP A 163 -6.75 -2.19 -2.46
N PHE A 164 -6.11 -3.28 -2.04
CA PHE A 164 -6.06 -4.52 -2.81
C PHE A 164 -7.28 -5.43 -2.53
N GLY A 165 -8.41 -4.87 -2.08
CA GLY A 165 -9.62 -5.63 -1.75
C GLY A 165 -10.16 -6.46 -2.92
N GLU A 166 -10.08 -5.90 -4.13
CA GLU A 166 -10.51 -6.51 -5.39
C GLU A 166 -9.37 -7.16 -6.18
N ALA A 167 -8.15 -7.13 -5.65
CA ALA A 167 -7.00 -7.64 -6.37
C ALA A 167 -7.02 -9.17 -6.48
N ALA A 168 -6.60 -9.68 -7.64
CA ALA A 168 -6.68 -11.10 -7.96
C ALA A 168 -5.68 -11.51 -9.04
N PHE A 169 -5.26 -12.78 -8.99
CA PHE A 169 -4.40 -13.36 -10.03
C PHE A 169 -5.25 -13.66 -11.28
N ASP A 170 -4.62 -13.80 -12.45
CA ASP A 170 -5.30 -13.98 -13.76
C ASP A 170 -6.38 -15.09 -13.79
N ASP A 171 -6.21 -16.14 -12.98
CA ASP A 171 -7.07 -17.32 -12.99
C ASP A 171 -8.08 -17.39 -11.83
N ASP A 172 -8.24 -16.30 -11.06
CA ASP A 172 -9.25 -16.17 -9.98
C ASP A 172 -10.53 -15.46 -10.47
#